data_AF-A0A8R1IWL1-F1
#
_entry.id   AF-A0A8R1IWL1-F1
#
_cell.length_a   1.000
_cell.length_b   1.000
_cell.length_c   1.000
_cell.angle_alpha   90.00
_cell.angle_beta   90.00
_cell.angle_gamma   90.00
#
_symmetry.space_group_name_H-M   'P 1'
#
loop_
_entity.id
_entity.type
_entity.pdbx_description
1 polymer ?
#
loop_
_entity_poly.entity_id
_entity_poly.type
_entity_poly.pdbx_seq_one_letter_code
_entity_poly.pdbx_strand_id
1 'polypeptide(L)'
;VENADSSFMGDFKCEFKYGTVTHEKIAMRTSDDTITCDEMLFEPYGTSLLGSGSTPYGFNVIWSPISSSLPVRKATSPPRYLDNVASLAIDVYSCENLAPNCGRCLTLDADKYDCGWCSAERKCARPHQCPNRHLSDNWLNATQLCPNPVIEDLR
;
A
#
# COMPACT_ATOMS: atom_id res chain seq x y z
N VAL A 1 -4.54 0.56 18.10
CA VAL A 1 -5.04 1.94 18.37
C VAL A 1 -5.01 2.13 19.87
N GLU A 2 -4.89 3.36 20.38
CA GLU A 2 -4.95 3.61 21.82
C GLU A 2 -6.32 4.17 22.20
N ASN A 3 -6.85 3.74 23.36
CA ASN A 3 -8.09 4.25 23.95
C ASN A 3 -9.36 4.05 23.09
N ALA A 4 -9.46 2.94 22.36
CA ALA A 4 -10.63 2.60 21.56
C ALA A 4 -11.75 1.98 22.43
N ASP A 5 -12.63 2.80 22.98
CA ASP A 5 -13.65 2.36 23.94
C ASP A 5 -14.78 1.53 23.30
N SER A 6 -14.93 0.28 23.74
CA SER A 6 -15.93 -0.66 23.25
C SER A 6 -17.36 -0.41 23.75
N SER A 7 -17.56 0.47 24.73
CA SER A 7 -18.89 0.79 25.26
C SER A 7 -19.68 1.74 24.37
N PHE A 8 -19.01 2.52 23.53
CA PHE A 8 -19.66 3.46 22.62
C PHE A 8 -19.13 3.44 21.19
N MET A 9 -17.87 3.03 20.94
CA MET A 9 -17.34 2.89 19.58
C MET A 9 -17.74 1.52 19.02
N GLY A 10 -18.60 1.56 18.01
CA GLY A 10 -19.18 0.40 17.35
C GLY A 10 -18.43 0.03 16.08
N ASP A 11 -19.02 0.34 14.92
CA ASP A 11 -18.47 -0.10 13.64
C ASP A 11 -17.30 0.79 13.22
N PHE A 12 -16.32 0.18 12.55
CA PHE A 12 -15.16 0.86 12.00
C PHE A 12 -15.08 0.73 10.49
N LYS A 13 -14.50 1.74 9.87
CA LYS A 13 -14.15 1.76 8.45
C LYS A 13 -12.78 2.40 8.26
N CYS A 14 -12.07 1.94 7.26
CA CYS A 14 -10.86 2.59 6.79
C CYS A 14 -11.16 3.40 5.54
N GLU A 15 -10.66 4.62 5.49
CA GLU A 15 -10.79 5.55 4.38
C GLU A 15 -9.42 5.81 3.77
N PHE A 16 -9.29 5.56 2.47
CA PHE A 16 -8.08 5.75 1.67
C PHE A 16 -8.32 6.88 0.67
N LYS A 17 -7.47 7.91 0.68
CA LYS A 17 -7.66 9.14 -0.10
C LYS A 17 -6.47 9.43 -1.00
N TYR A 18 -6.76 9.72 -2.27
CA TYR A 18 -5.77 10.21 -3.22
C TYR A 18 -6.39 11.21 -4.19
N GLY A 19 -5.94 12.47 -4.15
CA GLY A 19 -6.55 13.56 -4.90
C GLY A 19 -8.04 13.70 -4.56
N THR A 20 -8.91 13.49 -5.55
CA THR A 20 -10.37 13.52 -5.40
C THR A 20 -11.00 12.15 -5.17
N VAL A 21 -10.21 11.08 -5.26
CA VAL A 21 -10.68 9.70 -5.13
C VAL A 21 -10.62 9.28 -3.67
N THR A 22 -11.72 8.72 -3.17
CA THR A 22 -11.83 8.17 -1.82
C THR A 22 -12.38 6.75 -1.90
N HIS A 23 -11.71 5.82 -1.23
CA HIS A 23 -12.16 4.44 -1.07
C HIS A 23 -12.43 4.13 0.39
N GLU A 24 -13.53 3.46 0.68
CA GLU A 24 -13.87 2.98 2.03
C GLU A 24 -13.84 1.45 2.09
N LYS A 25 -13.31 0.92 3.17
CA LYS A 25 -13.33 -0.51 3.49
C LYS A 25 -13.86 -0.71 4.90
N ILE A 26 -14.61 -1.79 5.11
CA ILE A 26 -15.04 -2.19 6.44
C ILE A 26 -13.78 -2.52 7.25
N ALA A 27 -13.82 -2.27 8.55
CA ALA A 27 -12.73 -2.64 9.43
C ALA A 27 -13.27 -3.37 10.66
N MET A 28 -12.50 -4.35 11.12
CA MET A 28 -12.82 -5.14 12.31
C MET A 28 -11.84 -4.79 13.43
N ARG A 29 -12.39 -4.51 14.61
CA ARG A 29 -11.60 -4.36 15.83
C ARG A 29 -11.46 -5.72 16.51
N THR A 30 -10.23 -6.11 16.82
CA THR A 30 -9.90 -7.30 17.61
C THR A 30 -9.88 -6.99 19.11
N SER A 31 -9.75 -8.01 19.96
CA SER A 31 -9.79 -7.85 21.42
C SER A 31 -8.62 -7.06 22.02
N ASP A 32 -7.53 -6.91 21.27
CA ASP A 32 -6.31 -6.17 21.62
C ASP A 32 -6.31 -4.73 21.07
N ASP A 33 -7.48 -4.17 20.74
CA ASP A 33 -7.64 -2.83 20.16
C ASP A 33 -6.87 -2.60 18.84
N THR A 34 -6.55 -3.69 18.14
CA THR A 34 -6.07 -3.66 16.77
C THR A 34 -7.27 -3.52 15.82
N ILE A 35 -7.18 -2.60 14.86
CA ILE A 35 -8.21 -2.38 13.84
C ILE A 35 -7.63 -2.83 12.50
N THR A 36 -8.27 -3.82 11.89
CA THR A 36 -7.85 -4.39 10.61
C THR A 36 -8.88 -4.06 9.55
N CYS A 37 -8.45 -3.37 8.49
CA CYS A 37 -9.28 -3.06 7.33
C CYS A 37 -9.44 -4.29 6.43
N ASP A 38 -10.58 -4.43 5.77
CA ASP A 38 -10.75 -5.34 4.64
C ASP A 38 -9.77 -4.99 3.50
N GLU A 39 -9.51 -5.98 2.65
CA GLU A 39 -8.56 -5.86 1.55
C GLU A 39 -8.89 -4.68 0.63
N MET A 40 -7.88 -3.83 0.42
CA MET A 40 -7.92 -2.71 -0.50
C MET A 40 -7.06 -3.03 -1.72
N LEU A 41 -7.70 -3.01 -2.90
CA LEU A 41 -7.02 -3.15 -4.19
C LEU A 41 -6.81 -1.76 -4.78
N PHE A 42 -5.56 -1.36 -4.91
CA PHE A 42 -5.19 -0.12 -5.58
C PHE A 42 -5.13 -0.40 -7.08
N GLU A 43 -6.06 0.18 -7.85
CA GLU A 43 -6.17 -0.11 -9.28
C GLU A 43 -4.90 0.33 -10.05
N PRO A 44 -4.42 -0.50 -10.98
CA PRO A 44 -3.19 -0.23 -11.72
C PRO A 44 -3.30 0.99 -12.65
N TYR A 45 -4.49 1.48 -13.01
CA TYR A 45 -4.63 2.68 -13.84
C TYR A 45 -4.26 3.99 -13.11
N GLY A 46 -4.19 3.95 -11.78
CA GLY A 46 -3.56 5.00 -10.97
C GLY A 46 -2.02 4.98 -11.05
N THR A 47 -1.40 3.92 -11.59
CA THR A 47 0.06 3.81 -11.68
C THR A 47 0.67 4.70 -12.76
N SER A 48 -0.11 5.13 -13.77
CA SER A 48 0.29 6.18 -14.70
C SER A 48 0.45 7.56 -14.03
N LEU A 49 -0.07 7.73 -12.81
CA LEU A 49 0.12 8.93 -11.98
C LEU A 49 1.33 8.81 -11.04
N LEU A 50 1.90 7.61 -10.90
CA LEU A 50 3.09 7.36 -10.08
C LEU A 50 4.34 7.73 -10.89
N GLY A 51 4.51 9.02 -11.20
CA GLY A 51 5.69 9.50 -11.93
C GLY A 51 7.00 9.11 -11.26
N SER A 52 7.02 9.06 -9.92
CA SER A 52 8.15 8.62 -9.07
C SER A 52 8.09 7.13 -8.66
N GLY A 53 7.14 6.35 -9.19
CA GLY A 53 6.95 4.94 -8.85
C GLY A 53 6.33 4.66 -7.47
N SER A 54 6.16 5.67 -6.62
CA SER A 54 5.46 5.59 -5.33
C SER A 54 4.69 6.88 -5.03
N THR A 55 3.60 6.77 -4.27
CA THR A 55 2.79 7.92 -3.83
C THR A 55 2.12 7.66 -2.48
N PRO A 56 2.09 8.66 -1.59
CA PRO A 56 1.37 8.55 -0.33
C PRO A 56 -0.13 8.74 -0.54
N TYR A 57 -0.91 7.82 0.01
CA TYR A 57 -2.35 7.92 0.18
C TYR A 57 -2.67 8.41 1.59
N GLY A 58 -3.58 9.37 1.68
CA GLY A 58 -4.17 9.75 2.96
C GLY A 58 -4.93 8.59 3.56
N PHE A 59 -4.80 8.39 4.87
CA PHE A 59 -5.42 7.29 5.59
C PHE A 59 -6.12 7.78 6.84
N ASN A 60 -7.40 7.43 6.96
CA ASN A 60 -8.18 7.70 8.15
C ASN A 60 -8.93 6.45 8.59
N VAL A 61 -9.14 6.33 9.90
CA VAL A 61 -10.05 5.34 10.48
C VAL A 61 -11.29 6.08 10.98
N ILE A 62 -12.45 5.68 10.48
CA ILE A 62 -13.75 6.25 10.80
C ILE A 62 -14.49 5.29 11.70
N TRP A 63 -15.18 5.79 12.72
CA TRP A 63 -16.00 4.97 13.60
C TRP A 63 -17.43 5.50 13.75
N SER A 64 -18.37 4.59 14.00
CA SER A 64 -19.76 4.89 14.29
C SER A 64 -20.11 4.48 15.72
N PRO A 65 -20.98 5.22 16.43
CA PRO A 65 -21.39 4.80 17.76
C PRO A 65 -22.31 3.59 17.70
N ILE A 66 -22.28 2.72 18.72
CA ILE A 66 -23.09 1.48 18.77
C ILE A 66 -24.60 1.77 18.59
N SER A 67 -25.07 2.90 19.10
CA SER A 67 -26.47 3.36 18.99
C SER A 67 -26.87 3.87 17.60
N SER A 68 -25.92 4.07 16.67
CA SER A 68 -26.19 4.49 15.29
C SER A 68 -26.60 3.36 14.35
N SER A 69 -26.63 2.11 14.84
CA SER A 69 -27.18 0.94 14.15
C SER A 69 -28.71 1.00 13.96
N LEU A 70 -29.40 1.93 14.64
CA LEU A 70 -30.84 2.18 14.48
C LEU A 70 -31.10 3.13 13.28
N PRO A 71 -32.08 2.83 12.40
CA PRO A 71 -32.29 3.53 11.12
C PRO A 71 -32.82 4.98 11.24
N VAL A 72 -32.94 5.54 12.45
CA VAL A 72 -33.79 6.72 12.68
C VAL A 72 -33.06 8.07 12.47
N ARG A 73 -31.72 8.16 12.46
CA ARG A 73 -31.01 9.42 12.10
C ARG A 73 -29.60 9.18 11.51
N LYS A 74 -29.50 8.58 10.33
CA LYS A 74 -28.21 8.38 9.65
C LYS A 74 -27.67 9.63 8.90
N ALA A 75 -28.40 10.75 8.90
CA ALA A 75 -28.23 11.79 7.88
C ALA A 75 -27.60 13.13 8.35
N THR A 76 -27.09 13.28 9.57
CA THR A 76 -26.63 14.62 10.02
C THR A 76 -25.44 14.66 10.97
N SER A 77 -24.97 13.54 11.53
CA SER A 77 -23.74 13.58 12.33
C SER A 77 -22.51 13.57 11.43
N PRO A 78 -21.52 14.45 11.65
CA PRO A 78 -20.27 14.41 10.92
C PRO A 78 -19.55 13.07 11.14
N PRO A 79 -18.75 12.62 10.17
CA PRO A 79 -17.90 11.44 10.34
C PRO A 79 -16.95 11.64 11.52
N ARG A 80 -16.77 10.59 12.32
CA ARG A 80 -15.89 10.59 13.48
C ARG A 80 -14.60 9.89 13.10
N TYR A 81 -13.52 10.65 13.05
CA TYR A 81 -12.19 10.15 12.71
C TYR A 81 -11.43 9.81 13.98
N LEU A 82 -10.60 8.77 13.93
CA LEU A 82 -9.55 8.58 14.92
C LEU A 82 -8.41 9.57 14.65
N ASP A 83 -7.82 10.07 15.73
CA ASP A 83 -6.71 11.00 15.65
C ASP A 83 -5.48 10.33 15.02
N ASN A 84 -4.97 10.93 13.96
CA ASN A 84 -3.75 10.48 13.28
C ASN A 84 -2.57 11.38 13.64
N VAL A 85 -2.18 11.38 14.91
CA VAL A 85 -1.16 12.28 15.47
C VAL A 85 0.22 12.09 14.81
N ALA A 86 0.53 10.85 14.42
CA ALA A 86 1.76 10.49 13.73
C ALA A 86 1.75 10.79 12.22
N SER A 87 0.66 11.35 11.68
CA SER A 87 0.49 11.61 10.24
C SER A 87 0.75 10.37 9.38
N LEU A 88 0.24 9.22 9.83
CA LEU A 88 0.32 7.95 9.11
C LEU A 88 -0.32 8.10 7.73
N ALA A 89 0.40 7.63 6.72
CA ALA A 89 -0.04 7.56 5.34
C ALA A 89 0.28 6.17 4.78
N ILE A 90 -0.45 5.75 3.75
CA ILE A 90 -0.21 4.49 3.06
C ILE A 90 0.64 4.77 1.82
N ASP A 91 1.86 4.23 1.78
CA ASP A 91 2.73 4.36 0.60
C ASP A 91 2.35 3.30 -0.43
N VAL A 92 1.76 3.73 -1.54
CA VAL A 92 1.38 2.85 -2.66
C VAL A 92 2.46 2.94 -3.73
N TYR A 93 3.01 1.79 -4.12
CA TYR A 93 4.16 1.73 -5.02
C TYR A 93 4.02 0.68 -6.13
N SER A 94 4.81 0.87 -7.19
CA SER A 94 4.99 -0.07 -8.29
C SER A 94 6.48 -0.34 -8.49
N CYS A 95 6.92 -1.58 -8.31
CA CYS A 95 8.32 -1.98 -8.53
C CYS A 95 8.80 -1.59 -9.93
N GLU A 96 7.96 -1.80 -10.95
CA GLU A 96 8.28 -1.53 -12.35
C GLU A 96 8.51 -0.04 -12.60
N ASN A 97 7.70 0.83 -11.98
CA ASN A 97 7.84 2.28 -12.12
C ASN A 97 8.95 2.85 -11.22
N LEU A 98 9.25 2.21 -10.08
CA LEU A 98 10.36 2.60 -9.21
C LEU A 98 11.72 2.36 -9.86
N ALA A 99 11.84 1.27 -10.62
CA ALA A 99 13.11 0.85 -11.19
C ALA A 99 12.95 0.31 -12.62
N PRO A 100 13.39 1.07 -13.64
CA PRO A 100 13.27 0.66 -15.04
C PRO A 100 14.31 -0.39 -15.48
N ASN A 101 15.32 -0.67 -14.67
CA ASN A 101 16.37 -1.63 -15.02
C ASN A 101 16.84 -2.43 -13.80
N CYS A 102 17.53 -3.54 -14.07
CA CYS A 102 18.01 -4.45 -13.03
C CYS A 102 18.85 -3.74 -11.96
N GLY A 103 19.83 -2.93 -12.35
CA GLY A 103 20.74 -2.28 -11.40
C GLY A 103 20.00 -1.36 -10.42
N ARG A 104 19.02 -0.60 -10.92
CA ARG A 104 18.14 0.22 -10.08
C ARG A 104 17.19 -0.63 -9.23
N CYS A 105 16.70 -1.75 -9.75
CA CYS A 105 15.75 -2.61 -9.04
C CYS A 105 16.41 -3.29 -7.83
N LEU A 106 17.62 -3.82 -8.00
CA LEU A 106 18.35 -4.51 -6.94
C LEU A 106 18.94 -3.57 -5.87
N THR A 107 18.88 -2.25 -6.10
CA THR A 107 19.30 -1.21 -5.15
C THR A 107 18.12 -0.55 -4.42
N LEU A 108 16.88 -0.95 -4.72
CA LEU A 108 15.72 -0.54 -3.93
C LEU A 108 15.83 -1.08 -2.50
N ASP A 109 15.29 -0.32 -1.55
CA ASP A 109 15.21 -0.73 -0.15
C ASP A 109 14.38 -2.02 -0.01
N ALA A 110 15.06 -3.11 0.32
CA ALA A 110 14.48 -4.44 0.41
C ALA A 110 13.48 -4.56 1.57
N ASP A 111 13.71 -3.85 2.68
CA ASP A 111 12.83 -3.88 3.85
C ASP A 111 11.53 -3.11 3.60
N LYS A 112 11.57 -2.14 2.68
CA LYS A 112 10.41 -1.32 2.31
C LYS A 112 9.59 -1.90 1.15
N TYR A 113 10.24 -2.32 0.07
CA TYR A 113 9.54 -2.58 -1.20
C TYR A 113 9.47 -4.05 -1.61
N ASP A 114 10.36 -4.91 -1.10
CA ASP A 114 10.42 -6.34 -1.46
C ASP A 114 10.36 -6.57 -3.00
N CYS A 115 11.05 -5.73 -3.76
CA CYS A 115 11.14 -5.81 -5.21
C CYS A 115 12.39 -6.61 -5.63
N GLY A 116 12.29 -7.30 -6.77
CA GLY A 116 13.41 -7.97 -7.43
C GLY A 116 13.31 -7.90 -8.95
N TRP A 117 14.39 -8.25 -9.64
CA TRP A 117 14.43 -8.20 -11.10
C TRP A 117 13.94 -9.53 -11.68
N CYS A 118 12.89 -9.47 -12.52
CA CYS A 118 12.39 -10.61 -13.26
C CYS A 118 13.05 -10.64 -14.65
N SER A 119 14.10 -11.45 -14.81
CA SER A 119 14.95 -11.50 -16.00
C SER A 119 14.19 -11.89 -17.27
N ALA A 120 13.30 -12.88 -17.21
CA ALA A 120 12.52 -13.31 -18.38
C ALA A 120 11.57 -12.22 -18.88
N GLU A 121 10.98 -11.44 -17.98
CA GLU A 121 10.07 -10.34 -18.32
C GLU A 121 10.78 -8.99 -18.50
N ARG A 122 12.07 -8.92 -18.16
CA ARG A 122 12.90 -7.71 -18.19
C ARG A 122 12.27 -6.53 -17.44
N LYS A 123 11.70 -6.79 -16.26
CA LYS A 123 11.06 -5.77 -15.43
C LYS A 123 11.33 -5.99 -13.94
N CYS A 124 11.23 -4.92 -13.17
CA CYS A 124 11.26 -4.98 -11.71
C CYS A 124 9.88 -5.36 -11.18
N ALA A 125 9.79 -6.40 -10.34
CA ALA A 125 8.53 -6.94 -9.85
C ALA A 125 8.67 -7.59 -8.46
N ARG A 126 7.56 -7.74 -7.73
CA ARG A 126 7.56 -8.55 -6.51
C ARG A 126 7.71 -10.04 -6.84
N PRO A 127 8.25 -10.87 -5.92
CA PRO A 127 8.51 -12.29 -6.18
C PRO A 127 7.30 -13.05 -6.76
N HIS A 128 6.11 -12.84 -6.20
CA HIS A 128 4.88 -13.51 -6.63
C HIS A 128 4.35 -13.04 -7.99
N GLN A 129 4.81 -11.89 -8.50
CA GLN A 129 4.45 -11.34 -9.81
C GLN A 129 5.41 -11.80 -10.92
N CYS A 130 6.54 -12.44 -10.59
CA CYS A 130 7.49 -12.98 -11.56
C CYS A 130 7.17 -14.46 -11.86
N PRO A 131 6.75 -14.81 -13.08
CA PRO A 131 6.51 -16.19 -13.47
C PRO A 131 7.80 -17.01 -13.37
N ASN A 132 7.69 -18.28 -13.01
CA ASN A 132 8.83 -19.20 -12.94
C ASN A 132 10.00 -18.67 -12.08
N ARG A 133 9.74 -17.88 -11.03
CA ARG A 133 10.75 -17.33 -10.12
C ARG A 133 11.72 -18.36 -9.51
N HIS A 134 11.31 -19.62 -9.48
CA HIS A 134 12.11 -20.73 -8.96
C HIS A 134 13.21 -21.20 -9.90
N LEU A 135 13.14 -20.83 -11.19
CA LEU A 135 14.21 -21.09 -12.13
C LEU A 135 15.41 -20.21 -11.77
N SER A 136 16.60 -20.82 -11.81
CA SER A 136 17.87 -20.11 -11.58
C SER A 136 17.96 -18.88 -12.49
N ASP A 137 18.44 -17.78 -11.92
CA ASP A 137 18.70 -16.50 -12.61
C ASP A 137 17.46 -15.79 -13.20
N ASN A 138 16.25 -16.30 -12.97
CA ASN A 138 15.03 -15.66 -13.46
C ASN A 138 14.53 -14.56 -12.51
N TRP A 139 14.56 -14.79 -11.20
CA TRP A 139 14.27 -13.74 -10.22
C TRP A 139 15.53 -13.41 -9.43
N LEU A 140 15.96 -12.14 -9.51
CA LEU A 140 17.16 -11.64 -8.86
C LEU A 140 16.81 -10.70 -7.71
N ASN A 141 17.52 -10.83 -6.59
CA ASN A 141 17.44 -9.92 -5.45
C ASN A 141 18.74 -9.12 -5.25
N ALA A 142 18.80 -8.26 -4.23
CA ALA A 142 19.94 -7.41 -3.92
C ALA A 142 21.28 -8.15 -3.66
N THR A 143 21.26 -9.48 -3.45
CA THR A 143 22.47 -10.29 -3.25
C THR A 143 23.07 -10.81 -4.56
N GLN A 144 22.36 -10.65 -5.68
CA GLN A 144 22.74 -11.15 -6.99
C GLN A 144 23.23 -10.01 -7.90
N LEU A 145 23.97 -10.37 -8.95
CA LEU A 145 24.51 -9.42 -9.92
C LEU A 145 23.58 -9.28 -11.12
N CYS A 146 23.44 -8.05 -11.61
CA CYS A 146 22.73 -7.77 -12.85
C CYS A 146 23.54 -8.17 -14.08
N PRO A 147 22.96 -8.95 -15.02
CA PRO A 147 23.62 -9.24 -16.29
C PRO A 147 23.58 -8.03 -17.22
N ASN A 148 24.52 -7.96 -18.17
CA ASN A 148 24.56 -6.98 -19.26
C ASN A 148 24.64 -5.51 -18.80
N PRO A 149 25.71 -5.10 -18.10
CA PRO A 149 25.91 -3.69 -17.78
C PRO A 149 26.09 -2.87 -19.06
N VAL A 150 25.51 -1.67 -19.09
CA VAL A 150 25.62 -0.71 -20.20
C VAL A 150 26.20 0.58 -19.65
N ILE A 151 27.22 1.11 -20.32
CA ILE A 151 27.80 2.41 -20.02
C ILE A 151 27.27 3.38 -21.08
N GLU A 152 26.42 4.33 -20.67
CA GLU A 152 25.77 5.28 -21.59
C GLU A 152 26.67 6.47 -21.93
N ASP A 153 27.52 6.91 -21.00
CA ASP A 153 28.47 8.01 -21.21
C ASP A 153 29.74 7.80 -20.36
N LEU A 154 30.89 8.26 -20.88
CA LEU A 154 32.23 8.15 -20.28
C LEU A 154 32.92 9.51 -20.14
N ARG A 155 32.14 10.61 -20.24
CA ARG A 155 32.66 11.98 -20.16
C ARG A 155 33.48 12.27 -18.91
#